data_AF-G4ZFR9-F1
#
_entry.id   AF-G4ZFR9-F1
#
_cell.length_a   1.000
_cell.length_b   1.000
_cell.length_c   1.000
_cell.angle_alpha   90.00
_cell.angle_beta   90.00
_cell.angle_gamma   90.00
#
_symmetry.space_group_name_H-M   'P 1'
#
loop_
_entity.id
_entity.type
_entity.pdbx_description
1 polymer ?
#
loop_
_entity_poly.entity_id
_entity_poly.type
_entity_poly.pdbx_seq_one_letter_code
_entity_poly.pdbx_strand_id
1 'polypeptide(L)'
;MLLVKARAIREAANLPQCLWGEVLHYVVHIDNMCSTKTVGGMTPYQKLWGKKPDLKNLKRRSVRFREDVAVGSDYVEKLLAKRY
;
A
#
# COMPACT_ATOMS: atom_id res chain seq x y z
N MET A 1 6.12 -8.26 -3.71
CA MET A 1 5.03 -7.26 -3.53
C MET A 1 5.50 -5.96 -2.87
N LEU A 2 6.33 -6.02 -1.81
CA LEU A 2 6.77 -4.85 -1.04
C LEU A 2 7.52 -3.77 -1.87
N LEU A 3 8.50 -4.16 -2.68
CA LEU A 3 9.27 -3.23 -3.52
C LEU A 3 8.41 -2.50 -4.56
N VAL A 4 7.36 -3.16 -5.07
CA VAL A 4 6.41 -2.55 -6.01
C VAL A 4 5.60 -1.45 -5.33
N LYS A 5 5.13 -1.70 -4.08
CA LYS A 5 4.47 -0.67 -3.26
C LYS A 5 5.40 0.50 -2.96
N ALA A 6 6.64 0.22 -2.56
CA ALA A 6 7.63 1.24 -2.25
C ALA A 6 7.95 2.12 -3.47
N ARG A 7 8.12 1.51 -4.65
CA ARG A 7 8.27 2.24 -5.91
C ARG A 7 7.06 3.12 -6.20
N ALA A 8 5.85 2.57 -6.18
CA ALA A 8 4.62 3.33 -6.44
C ALA A 8 4.45 4.54 -5.50
N ILE A 9 4.73 4.36 -4.20
CA ILE A 9 4.64 5.44 -3.21
C ILE A 9 5.70 6.51 -3.46
N ARG A 10 6.94 6.11 -3.80
CA ARG A 10 8.01 7.05 -4.12
C ARG A 10 7.68 7.88 -5.35
N GLU A 11 7.21 7.24 -6.44
CA GLU A 11 6.77 7.94 -7.65
C GLU A 11 5.60 8.88 -7.35
N ALA A 12 4.59 8.43 -6.60
CA ALA A 12 3.43 9.25 -6.23
C ALA A 12 3.80 10.46 -5.34
N ALA A 13 4.86 10.33 -4.53
CA ALA A 13 5.36 11.39 -3.66
C ALA A 13 6.48 12.24 -4.32
N ASN A 14 6.84 11.96 -5.58
CA ASN A 14 7.95 12.60 -6.30
C ASN A 14 9.27 12.63 -5.49
N LEU A 15 9.57 11.54 -4.78
CA LEU A 15 10.77 11.44 -3.95
C LEU A 15 11.97 10.97 -4.78
N PRO A 16 13.17 11.51 -4.53
CA PRO A 16 14.41 11.05 -5.18
C PRO A 16 14.67 9.55 -4.99
N GLN A 17 15.32 8.93 -5.96
CA GLN A 17 15.68 7.50 -5.90
C GLN A 17 16.51 7.15 -4.67
N CYS A 18 17.34 8.05 -4.14
CA CYS A 18 18.17 7.81 -2.94
C CYS A 18 17.34 7.53 -1.68
N LEU A 19 16.09 7.99 -1.60
CA LEU A 19 15.19 7.78 -0.45
C LEU A 19 14.43 6.45 -0.52
N TRP A 20 14.75 5.56 -1.46
CA TRP A 20 14.07 4.28 -1.62
C TRP A 20 14.08 3.42 -0.34
N GLY A 21 15.17 3.46 0.43
CA GLY A 21 15.30 2.73 1.69
C GLY A 21 14.36 3.27 2.79
N GLU A 22 14.20 4.58 2.87
CA GLU A 22 13.29 5.23 3.82
C GLU A 22 11.83 4.94 3.46
N VAL A 23 11.49 5.02 2.17
CA VAL A 23 10.15 4.66 1.69
C VAL A 23 9.87 3.19 1.96
N LEU A 24 10.84 2.30 1.73
CA LEU A 24 10.69 0.87 2.02
C LEU A 24 10.45 0.62 3.52
N HIS A 25 11.24 1.26 4.38
CA HIS A 25 11.10 1.16 5.82
C HIS A 25 9.72 1.66 6.28
N TYR A 26 9.25 2.76 5.71
CA TYR A 26 7.90 3.26 5.94
C TYR A 26 6.83 2.24 5.53
N VAL A 27 6.90 1.67 4.33
CA VAL A 27 5.91 0.69 3.86
C VAL A 27 5.87 -0.55 4.76
N VAL A 28 7.03 -1.07 5.16
CA VAL A 28 7.11 -2.22 6.09
C VAL A 28 6.48 -1.86 7.43
N HIS A 29 6.78 -0.68 7.96
CA HIS A 29 6.18 -0.21 9.20
C HIS A 29 4.65 -0.15 9.10
N ILE A 30 4.11 0.40 8.01
CA ILE A 30 2.65 0.45 7.77
C ILE A 30 2.05 -0.96 7.66
N ASP A 31 2.63 -1.82 6.81
CA ASP A 31 2.12 -3.18 6.60
C ASP A 31 2.10 -4.00 7.91
N ASN A 32 3.06 -3.77 8.82
CA ASN A 32 3.09 -4.41 10.14
C ASN A 32 2.00 -3.89 11.11
N MET A 33 1.53 -2.66 10.91
CA MET A 33 0.50 -2.00 11.72
C MET A 33 -0.91 -2.19 11.16
N CYS A 34 -1.05 -2.60 9.90
CA CYS A 34 -2.32 -2.89 9.25
C CYS A 34 -2.78 -4.32 9.51
N SER A 35 -4.09 -4.51 9.67
CA SER A 35 -4.67 -5.86 9.78
C SER A 35 -4.59 -6.58 8.46
N THR A 36 -4.21 -7.86 8.50
CA THR A 36 -4.15 -8.70 7.31
C THR A 36 -5.11 -9.88 7.44
N LYS A 37 -5.87 -10.17 6.38
CA LYS A 37 -6.79 -11.32 6.36
C LYS A 37 -6.04 -12.64 6.59
N THR A 38 -4.80 -12.71 6.13
CA THR A 38 -3.90 -13.85 6.26
C THR A 38 -3.58 -14.21 7.72
N VAL A 39 -3.64 -13.23 8.63
CA VAL A 39 -3.40 -13.43 10.07
C VAL A 39 -4.70 -13.27 10.87
N GLY A 40 -5.81 -13.77 10.32
CA GLY A 40 -7.11 -13.77 11.01
C GLY A 40 -7.65 -12.38 11.34
N GLY A 41 -7.28 -11.36 10.55
CA GLY A 41 -7.66 -9.97 10.80
C GLY A 41 -6.82 -9.27 11.88
N MET A 42 -5.78 -9.92 12.40
CA MET A 42 -4.79 -9.29 13.28
C MET A 42 -3.70 -8.58 12.46
N THR A 43 -3.02 -7.64 13.09
CA THR A 43 -1.82 -7.03 12.51
C THR A 43 -0.63 -7.96 12.68
N PRO A 44 0.33 -8.01 11.74
CA PRO A 44 1.56 -8.77 11.92
C PRO A 44 2.30 -8.40 13.22
N TYR A 45 2.28 -7.11 13.59
CA TYR A 45 2.79 -6.64 14.88
C TYR A 45 2.11 -7.34 16.06
N GLN A 46 0.78 -7.36 16.08
CA GLN A 46 0.03 -8.00 17.16
C GLN A 46 0.31 -9.51 17.23
N LYS A 47 0.51 -10.17 16.09
CA LYS A 47 0.85 -11.59 16.05
C LYS A 47 2.24 -11.88 16.61
N LEU A 48 3.21 -11.00 16.36
CA LEU A 48 4.59 -11.19 16.79
C LEU A 48 4.79 -10.85 18.27
N TRP A 49 4.18 -9.76 18.76
CA TRP A 49 4.39 -9.26 20.12
C TRP A 49 3.23 -9.54 21.09
N GLY A 50 2.12 -10.14 20.62
CA GLY A 50 0.94 -10.42 21.43
C GLY A 50 0.16 -9.17 21.89
N LYS A 51 0.60 -7.97 21.50
CA LYS A 51 0.02 -6.68 21.90
C LYS A 51 -0.42 -5.90 20.68
N LYS A 52 -1.57 -5.21 20.77
CA LYS A 52 -2.02 -4.31 19.70
C LYS A 52 -1.02 -3.15 19.51
N PRO A 53 -0.70 -2.79 18.26
CA PRO A 53 0.19 -1.67 17.98
C PRO A 53 -0.41 -0.34 18.44
N ASP A 54 0.43 0.58 18.94
CA ASP A 54 0.01 1.95 19.25
C ASP A 54 0.01 2.78 17.96
N LEU A 55 -1.16 3.31 17.59
CA LEU A 55 -1.40 4.04 16.34
C LEU A 55 -1.34 5.57 16.53
N LYS A 56 -1.02 6.09 17.73
CA LYS A 56 -0.99 7.53 18.02
C LYS A 56 -0.13 8.34 17.05
N ASN A 57 0.99 7.78 16.62
CA ASN A 57 1.91 8.42 15.68
C ASN A 57 1.58 8.14 14.21
N LEU A 58 0.59 7.29 13.94
CA LEU A 58 0.19 6.94 12.59
C LEU A 58 -0.87 7.91 12.05
N LYS A 59 -0.42 8.90 11.28
CA LYS A 59 -1.32 9.86 10.63
C LYS A 59 -1.94 9.23 9.38
N ARG A 60 -3.27 9.07 9.39
CA ARG A 60 -4.04 8.77 8.17
C ARG A 60 -3.90 9.95 7.21
N ARG A 61 -3.10 9.81 6.16
CA ARG A 61 -3.15 10.75 5.04
C ARG A 61 -4.33 10.37 4.16
N SER A 62 -5.28 11.28 3.95
CA SER A 62 -6.30 11.11 2.91
C SER A 62 -5.59 11.12 1.56
N VAL A 63 -5.29 9.94 1.04
CA VAL A 63 -4.84 9.77 -0.34
C VAL A 63 -6.09 9.84 -1.19
N ARG A 64 -6.26 10.92 -1.97
CA ARG A 64 -7.23 10.91 -3.07
C ARG A 64 -6.63 10.05 -4.16
N PHE A 65 -7.14 8.83 -4.33
CA PHE A 65 -6.81 8.05 -5.51
C PHE A 65 -7.37 8.82 -6.70
N ARG A 66 -6.45 9.30 -7.53
CA ARG A 66 -6.76 9.90 -8.82
C ARG A 66 -7.20 8.78 -9.74
N GLU A 67 -8.53 8.61 -9.87
CA GLU A 67 -9.16 7.62 -10.74
C GLU A 67 -8.69 7.76 -12.20
N ASP A 68 -8.26 8.97 -12.59
CA ASP A 68 -7.68 9.31 -13.89
C ASP A 68 -6.35 8.62 -14.22
N VAL A 69 -5.68 8.00 -13.24
CA VAL A 69 -4.41 7.26 -13.46
C VAL A 69 -4.65 5.75 -13.60
N ALA A 70 -5.75 5.23 -13.06
CA ALA A 70 -6.07 3.82 -13.14
C ALA A 70 -6.83 3.52 -14.44
N VAL A 71 -6.06 3.26 -15.49
CA VAL A 71 -6.46 2.60 -16.74
C VAL A 71 -7.76 3.12 -17.36
N GLY A 72 -7.64 3.88 -18.46
CA GLY A 72 -8.78 4.43 -19.19
C GLY A 72 -9.89 3.40 -19.46
N SER A 73 -11.14 3.88 -19.45
CA SER A 73 -12.39 3.11 -19.61
C SER A 73 -12.29 1.98 -20.65
N ASP A 74 -11.59 2.25 -21.75
CA ASP A 74 -11.32 1.35 -22.86
C ASP A 74 -10.71 -0.02 -22.47
N TYR A 75 -10.00 -0.12 -21.35
CA TYR A 75 -9.39 -1.37 -20.92
C TYR A 75 -10.41 -2.35 -20.36
N VAL A 76 -11.40 -1.85 -19.62
CA VAL A 76 -12.50 -2.67 -19.10
C VAL A 76 -13.34 -3.20 -20.27
N GLU A 77 -13.59 -2.35 -21.26
CA GLU A 77 -14.29 -2.76 -22.49
C GLU A 77 -13.49 -3.80 -23.28
N LYS A 78 -12.19 -3.61 -23.46
CA LYS A 78 -11.31 -4.59 -24.14
C LYS A 78 -11.22 -5.94 -23.40
N LEU A 79 -11.33 -5.94 -22.07
CA LEU A 79 -11.38 -7.15 -21.26
C LEU A 79 -12.70 -7.90 -21.41
N LEU A 80 -13.82 -7.17 -21.44
CA LEU A 80 -15.15 -7.75 -21.65
C LEU A 80 -15.32 -8.26 -23.09
N ALA A 81 -14.78 -7.54 -24.07
CA ALA A 81 -14.81 -7.92 -25.48
C ALA A 81 -13.97 -9.17 -25.80
N LYS A 82 -12.96 -9.50 -24.97
CA LYS A 82 -12.16 -10.72 -25.12
C LYS A 82 -12.77 -11.96 -24.48
N ARG A 83 -13.93 -11.85 -23.82
CA ARG A 83 -14.55 -12.95 -23.06
C ARG A 83 -15.76 -13.59 -23.76
N TYR A 84 -16.08 -13.18 -24.98
CA TYR A 84 -17.12 -13.79 -25.81
C TYR A 84 -16.56 -14.11 -27.20
#